data_AF-A0A8H7A3N4-F1
#
_entry.id   AF-A0A8H7A3N4-F1
#
_cell.length_a   1.000
_cell.length_b   1.000
_cell.length_c   1.000
_cell.angle_alpha   90.00
_cell.angle_beta   90.00
_cell.angle_gamma   90.00
#
_symmetry.space_group_name_H-M   'P 1'
#
loop_
_entity.id
_entity.type
_entity.pdbx_description
1 polymer ?
#
loop_
_entity_poly.entity_id
_entity_poly.type
_entity_poly.pdbx_seq_one_letter_code
_entity_poly.pdbx_strand_id
1 'polypeptide(L)'
;MHAGGDAEVDGCPATTIGFDDTDMPWKTGKLLIRKLTAHFIILETIGRDLKMFRSARELVSSMADAMEAHQLAYDELHILHRDISAGNILISTDKPDRGILIDWDHCIFMDNLTEDRKTRVHRTGTWQFMSAHLTANPESACHGLVDDRESALHVLLYMGIRHLAHNKANAFEMRDLLNMFDDYIEVDGNPYRKGTMSKLNFMASGAQDLIFNVKPINRLIRALCGSFSTRYEQDSEDTEDDEDAEDQDLTISTLRAAQRQSRLENMKKPEWLYEVFRRYAVRLPMLSPGELDYIDNTKVLKPNRKRPLVDDLCDDADDSKLISTHDGIAGSIDAGIDLAPPVETPPRKKQRTGKK
;
A
#
# COMPACT_ATOMS: atom_id res chain seq x y z
N MET A 1 2.55 -12.69 -6.66
CA MET A 1 2.04 -13.51 -7.77
C MET A 1 2.05 -14.99 -7.40
N HIS A 2 0.89 -15.60 -7.14
CA HIS A 2 0.78 -17.06 -7.04
C HIS A 2 0.72 -17.66 -8.47
N ALA A 3 1.83 -18.25 -8.93
CA ALA A 3 1.78 -19.23 -10.00
C ALA A 3 1.18 -20.52 -9.42
N GLY A 4 -0.15 -20.60 -9.39
CA GLY A 4 -0.87 -21.80 -8.97
C GLY A 4 -0.69 -22.91 -10.01
N GLY A 5 0.30 -23.77 -9.78
CA GLY A 5 0.35 -25.11 -10.33
C GLY A 5 -0.63 -26.05 -9.63
N ASP A 6 -1.08 -27.03 -10.40
CA ASP A 6 -1.61 -28.34 -10.02
C ASP A 6 -3.01 -28.38 -9.37
N ALA A 7 -4.03 -28.41 -10.23
CA ALA A 7 -5.33 -28.99 -9.89
C ALA A 7 -5.34 -30.47 -10.36
N GLU A 8 -5.62 -31.40 -9.45
CA GLU A 8 -5.94 -32.79 -9.79
C GLU A 8 -7.46 -32.98 -9.88
N VAL A 9 -7.92 -33.71 -10.89
CA VAL A 9 -9.29 -34.25 -10.97
C VAL A 9 -9.15 -35.76 -11.19
N ASP A 10 -9.81 -36.56 -10.34
CA ASP A 10 -9.85 -38.03 -10.41
C ASP A 10 -8.49 -38.75 -10.40
N GLY A 11 -7.51 -38.23 -9.64
CA GLY A 11 -6.25 -38.91 -9.39
C GLY A 11 -5.26 -38.96 -10.56
N CYS A 12 -5.39 -38.02 -11.51
CA CYS A 12 -4.40 -37.77 -12.56
C CYS A 12 -3.98 -36.29 -12.58
N PRO A 13 -2.70 -35.97 -12.88
CA PRO A 13 -2.25 -34.58 -13.02
C PRO A 13 -2.97 -33.88 -14.17
N ALA A 14 -3.57 -32.70 -13.94
CA ALA A 14 -4.09 -31.89 -15.03
C ALA A 14 -2.93 -31.20 -15.75
N THR A 15 -2.48 -31.79 -16.86
CA THR A 15 -1.64 -31.08 -17.82
C THR A 15 -2.42 -29.92 -18.43
N THR A 16 -1.83 -28.73 -18.41
CA THR A 16 -2.29 -27.57 -19.20
C THR A 16 -2.53 -28.04 -20.63
N ILE A 17 -3.74 -27.83 -21.15
CA ILE A 17 -4.13 -28.23 -22.50
C ILE A 17 -3.31 -27.39 -23.50
N GLY A 18 -2.13 -27.89 -23.81
CA GLY A 18 -1.20 -27.38 -24.79
C GLY A 18 -1.35 -28.15 -26.10
N PHE A 19 -1.85 -27.43 -27.10
CA PHE A 19 -1.46 -27.53 -28.52
C PHE A 19 -1.56 -28.84 -29.33
N ASP A 20 -2.08 -29.96 -28.85
CA ASP A 20 -2.19 -31.19 -29.68
C ASP A 20 -3.63 -31.67 -29.97
N ASP A 21 -4.58 -30.75 -30.23
CA ASP A 21 -5.96 -31.10 -30.62
C ASP A 21 -6.54 -30.17 -31.70
N THR A 22 -5.87 -30.15 -32.87
CA THR A 22 -6.29 -29.36 -34.04
C THR A 22 -7.37 -30.03 -34.90
N ASP A 23 -7.63 -31.35 -34.76
CA ASP A 23 -8.43 -32.12 -35.74
C ASP A 23 -9.70 -32.81 -35.21
N MET A 24 -10.28 -32.36 -34.08
CA MET A 24 -11.50 -32.98 -33.53
C MET A 24 -12.81 -32.33 -34.05
N PRO A 25 -13.79 -33.12 -34.51
CA PRO A 25 -14.96 -32.63 -35.27
C PRO A 25 -16.04 -31.87 -34.47
N TRP A 26 -15.91 -31.71 -33.15
CA TRP A 26 -16.91 -31.07 -32.28
C TRP A 26 -16.56 -29.64 -31.83
N LYS A 27 -15.44 -29.04 -32.28
CA LYS A 27 -15.11 -27.63 -31.97
C LYS A 27 -15.83 -26.67 -32.93
N THR A 28 -17.02 -26.22 -32.56
CA THR A 28 -17.78 -25.16 -33.26
C THR A 28 -17.49 -23.74 -32.74
N GLY A 29 -16.36 -23.50 -32.09
CA GLY A 29 -15.95 -22.18 -31.62
C GLY A 29 -14.45 -21.94 -31.81
N LYS A 30 -14.08 -20.78 -32.39
CA LYS A 30 -12.69 -20.30 -32.39
C LYS A 30 -12.31 -20.01 -30.93
N LEU A 31 -11.62 -20.94 -30.27
CA LEU A 31 -10.99 -20.67 -28.99
C LEU A 31 -9.91 -19.60 -29.22
N LEU A 32 -10.15 -18.40 -28.68
CA LEU A 32 -9.16 -17.33 -28.67
C LEU A 32 -8.02 -17.74 -27.76
N ILE A 33 -6.95 -18.30 -28.33
CA ILE A 33 -5.71 -18.56 -27.60
C ILE A 33 -5.10 -17.20 -27.27
N ARG A 34 -5.24 -16.77 -26.02
CA ARG A 34 -4.57 -15.57 -25.53
C ARG A 34 -3.08 -15.86 -25.43
N LYS A 35 -2.28 -15.29 -26.32
CA LYS A 35 -0.82 -15.34 -26.22
C LYS A 35 -0.40 -14.60 -24.95
N LEU A 36 0.17 -15.32 -24.00
CA LEU A 36 0.81 -14.75 -22.83
C LEU A 36 2.31 -14.61 -23.11
N THR A 37 2.84 -13.41 -22.93
CA THR A 37 4.28 -13.16 -23.00
C THR A 37 4.78 -12.93 -21.59
N ALA A 38 5.68 -13.78 -21.11
CA ALA A 38 6.40 -13.56 -19.87
C ALA A 38 7.59 -12.63 -20.12
N HIS A 39 7.78 -11.65 -19.25
CA HIS A 39 8.95 -10.78 -19.23
C HIS A 39 9.69 -11.06 -17.92
N PHE A 40 11.01 -11.22 -18.00
CA PHE A 40 11.86 -11.43 -16.84
C PHE A 40 12.90 -10.32 -16.78
N ILE A 41 13.00 -9.67 -15.63
CA ILE A 41 14.06 -8.71 -15.31
C ILE A 41 14.95 -9.39 -14.29
N ILE A 42 16.24 -9.50 -14.60
CA ILE A 42 17.24 -10.04 -13.68
C ILE A 42 18.09 -8.88 -13.21
N LEU A 43 18.06 -8.62 -11.91
CA LEU A 43 18.84 -7.56 -11.27
C LEU A 43 20.03 -8.21 -10.53
N GLU A 44 21.21 -7.62 -10.67
CA GLU A 44 22.41 -8.06 -9.94
C GLU A 44 22.36 -7.62 -8.46
N THR A 45 21.63 -6.54 -8.17
CA THR A 45 21.56 -5.96 -6.83
C THR A 45 20.88 -6.91 -5.85
N ILE A 46 21.62 -7.35 -4.83
CA ILE A 46 21.11 -8.20 -3.76
C ILE A 46 20.78 -7.33 -2.54
N GLY A 47 19.57 -7.50 -2.03
CA GLY A 47 19.10 -6.88 -0.81
C GLY A 47 18.29 -7.87 0.02
N ARG A 48 18.09 -7.51 1.27
CA ARG A 48 17.20 -8.21 2.22
C ARG A 48 16.08 -7.26 2.62
N ASP A 49 14.92 -7.81 2.95
CA ASP A 49 13.75 -7.02 3.34
C ASP A 49 14.06 -6.01 4.42
N LEU A 50 13.41 -4.84 4.35
CA LEU A 50 13.53 -3.81 5.38
C LEU A 50 13.23 -4.36 6.78
N LYS A 51 12.29 -5.32 6.90
CA LYS A 51 11.88 -5.92 8.19
C LYS A 51 13.00 -6.63 8.93
N MET A 52 14.09 -6.95 8.23
CA MET A 52 15.23 -7.64 8.80
C MET A 52 16.26 -6.68 9.42
N PHE A 53 16.00 -5.37 9.49
CA PHE A 53 16.97 -4.40 10.02
C PHE A 53 17.47 -4.81 11.42
N ARG A 54 18.76 -4.58 11.67
CA ARG A 54 19.45 -4.94 12.90
C ARG A 54 19.44 -3.81 13.93
N SER A 55 19.52 -2.58 13.44
CA SER A 55 19.56 -1.37 14.25
C SER A 55 18.61 -0.32 13.71
N ALA A 56 18.18 0.59 14.57
CA ALA A 56 17.42 1.76 14.15
C ALA A 56 18.23 2.61 13.14
N ARG A 57 19.56 2.64 13.26
CA ARG A 57 20.45 3.29 12.29
C ARG A 57 20.34 2.68 10.90
N GLU A 58 20.34 1.35 10.80
CA GLU A 58 20.26 0.64 9.52
C GLU A 58 18.89 0.89 8.85
N LEU A 59 17.80 0.86 9.63
CA LEU A 59 16.46 1.22 9.15
C LEU A 59 16.44 2.64 8.56
N VAL A 60 16.87 3.64 9.32
CA VAL A 60 16.83 5.05 8.91
C VAL A 60 17.78 5.33 7.74
N SER A 61 18.95 4.68 7.70
CA SER A 61 19.91 4.85 6.61
C SER A 61 19.41 4.22 5.31
N SER A 62 18.77 3.04 5.39
CA SER A 62 18.19 2.38 4.21
C SER A 62 17.04 3.20 3.63
N MET A 63 16.18 3.74 4.49
CA MET A 63 15.12 4.67 4.07
C MET A 63 15.68 5.97 3.49
N ALA A 64 16.80 6.49 4.01
CA ALA A 64 17.45 7.68 3.47
C ALA A 64 17.88 7.46 2.01
N ASP A 65 18.53 6.34 1.72
CA ASP A 65 18.97 6.03 0.36
C ASP A 65 17.81 5.74 -0.59
N ALA A 66 16.76 5.06 -0.11
CA ALA A 66 15.55 4.85 -0.90
C ALA A 66 14.89 6.19 -1.27
N MET A 67 14.82 7.13 -0.33
CA MET A 67 14.25 8.45 -0.62
C MET A 67 15.16 9.36 -1.44
N GLU A 68 16.48 9.15 -1.39
CA GLU A 68 17.41 9.80 -2.33
C GLU A 68 17.20 9.26 -3.75
N ALA A 69 17.08 7.94 -3.92
CA ALA A 69 16.80 7.33 -5.23
C ALA A 69 15.45 7.78 -5.80
N HIS A 70 14.40 7.83 -4.96
CA HIS A 70 13.11 8.42 -5.31
C HIS A 70 13.26 9.87 -5.78
N GLN A 71 14.01 10.68 -5.03
CA GLN A 71 14.20 12.08 -5.36
C GLN A 71 14.95 12.26 -6.69
N LEU A 72 16.01 11.51 -6.92
CA LEU A 72 16.77 11.55 -8.17
C LEU A 72 15.88 11.17 -9.37
N ALA A 73 15.04 10.14 -9.24
CA ALA A 73 14.09 9.78 -10.29
C ALA A 73 13.07 10.88 -10.57
N TYR A 74 12.61 11.60 -9.53
CA TYR A 74 11.70 12.73 -9.69
C TYR A 74 12.40 13.94 -10.34
N ASP A 75 13.61 14.28 -9.93
CA ASP A 75 14.32 15.47 -10.43
C ASP A 75 14.84 15.28 -11.86
N GLU A 76 15.35 14.09 -12.19
CA GLU A 76 15.96 13.84 -13.50
C GLU A 76 14.95 13.44 -14.57
N LEU A 77 13.89 12.72 -14.18
CA LEU A 77 12.96 12.07 -15.12
C LEU A 77 11.49 12.39 -14.85
N HIS A 78 11.20 13.21 -13.85
CA HIS A 78 9.84 13.51 -13.39
C HIS A 78 9.01 12.25 -13.13
N ILE A 79 9.63 11.25 -12.50
CA ILE A 79 8.98 9.99 -12.13
C ILE A 79 8.48 10.04 -10.68
N LEU A 80 7.21 9.68 -10.46
CA LEU A 80 6.68 9.34 -9.14
C LEU A 80 6.66 7.82 -8.98
N HIS A 81 7.06 7.31 -7.81
CA HIS A 81 7.10 5.87 -7.53
C HIS A 81 5.70 5.31 -7.25
N ARG A 82 4.92 6.04 -6.44
CA ARG A 82 3.53 5.77 -6.07
C ARG A 82 3.23 4.53 -5.23
N ASP A 83 4.23 3.67 -5.00
CA ASP A 83 4.10 2.57 -4.03
C ASP A 83 5.30 2.48 -3.08
N ILE A 84 5.62 3.59 -2.39
CA ILE A 84 6.62 3.55 -1.32
C ILE A 84 6.06 2.72 -0.16
N SER A 85 6.59 1.51 0.00
CA SER A 85 6.15 0.53 0.99
C SER A 85 7.34 -0.14 1.69
N ALA A 86 7.10 -0.82 2.81
CA ALA A 86 8.17 -1.55 3.51
C ALA A 86 8.75 -2.71 2.67
N GLY A 87 7.95 -3.29 1.76
CA GLY A 87 8.39 -4.36 0.84
C GLY A 87 9.25 -3.84 -0.31
N ASN A 88 9.06 -2.58 -0.71
CA ASN A 88 9.74 -1.99 -1.85
C ASN A 88 11.07 -1.30 -1.48
N ILE A 89 11.46 -1.36 -0.21
CA ILE A 89 12.74 -0.86 0.28
C ILE A 89 13.57 -2.05 0.77
N LEU A 90 14.74 -2.25 0.19
CA LEU A 90 15.67 -3.29 0.60
C LEU A 90 16.84 -2.69 1.37
N ILE A 91 17.40 -3.48 2.28
CA ILE A 91 18.70 -3.24 2.91
C ILE A 91 19.76 -3.93 2.04
N SER A 92 20.78 -3.20 1.61
CA SER A 92 21.87 -3.76 0.81
C SER A 92 22.64 -4.83 1.61
N THR A 93 22.93 -5.97 0.97
CA THR A 93 23.82 -6.98 1.54
C THR A 93 25.30 -6.68 1.32
N ASP A 94 25.59 -5.84 0.33
CA ASP A 94 26.95 -5.56 -0.12
C ASP A 94 27.61 -4.42 0.66
N LYS A 95 26.78 -3.47 1.12
CA LYS A 95 27.23 -2.30 1.87
C LYS A 95 26.39 -2.12 3.13
N PRO A 96 27.02 -2.00 4.31
CA PRO A 96 26.28 -1.76 5.56
C PRO A 96 25.61 -0.39 5.55
N ASP A 97 24.46 -0.27 6.22
CA ASP A 97 23.69 0.98 6.33
C ASP A 97 23.34 1.60 4.97
N ARG A 98 23.16 0.78 3.92
CA ARG A 98 22.71 1.23 2.60
C ARG A 98 21.36 0.64 2.23
N GLY A 99 20.54 1.45 1.56
CA GLY A 99 19.21 1.05 1.07
C GLY A 99 19.11 1.03 -0.44
N ILE A 100 18.10 0.31 -0.94
CA ILE A 100 17.74 0.23 -2.36
C ILE A 100 16.22 0.38 -2.46
N LEU A 101 15.76 1.26 -3.36
CA LEU A 101 14.35 1.35 -3.74
C LEU A 101 14.10 0.48 -4.97
N ILE A 102 13.17 -0.45 -4.87
CA ILE A 102 12.78 -1.40 -5.91
C ILE A 102 11.31 -1.23 -6.27
N ASP A 103 10.85 -2.02 -7.24
CA ASP A 103 9.45 -2.13 -7.65
C ASP A 103 8.83 -0.81 -8.14
N TRP A 104 9.26 -0.41 -9.34
CA TRP A 104 8.76 0.78 -10.02
C TRP A 104 7.53 0.50 -10.89
N ASP A 105 6.83 -0.63 -10.71
CA ASP A 105 5.74 -1.03 -11.61
C ASP A 105 4.51 -0.11 -11.50
N HIS A 106 4.35 0.57 -10.36
CA HIS A 106 3.31 1.59 -10.13
C HIS A 106 3.71 3.02 -10.56
N CYS A 107 4.93 3.20 -11.06
CA CYS A 107 5.47 4.53 -11.32
C CYS A 107 4.76 5.24 -12.49
N ILE A 108 4.81 6.57 -12.48
CA ILE A 108 4.32 7.40 -13.59
C ILE A 108 5.36 8.45 -13.97
N PHE A 109 5.46 8.70 -15.27
CA PHE A 109 6.22 9.81 -15.85
C PHE A 109 5.29 11.01 -15.95
N MET A 110 5.54 12.04 -15.15
CA MET A 110 4.68 13.23 -15.06
C MET A 110 4.66 14.03 -16.37
N ASP A 111 5.76 14.03 -17.11
CA ASP A 111 5.87 14.74 -18.40
C ASP A 111 5.11 14.05 -19.55
N ASN A 112 4.77 12.76 -19.40
CA ASN A 112 4.15 11.95 -20.45
C ASN A 112 2.71 11.55 -20.12
N LEU A 113 2.02 12.37 -19.33
CA LEU A 113 0.62 12.15 -18.98
C LEU A 113 -0.29 12.49 -20.18
N THR A 114 -0.71 11.46 -20.92
CA THR A 114 -1.82 11.57 -21.87
C THR A 114 -3.15 11.77 -21.11
N GLU A 115 -4.20 12.28 -21.77
CA GLU A 115 -5.53 12.45 -21.16
C GLU A 115 -6.03 11.15 -20.50
N ASP A 116 -5.85 10.00 -21.15
CA ASP A 116 -6.21 8.67 -20.62
C ASP A 116 -5.37 8.23 -19.42
N ARG A 117 -4.18 8.81 -19.22
CA ARG A 117 -3.30 8.53 -18.07
C ARG A 117 -3.60 9.42 -16.86
N LYS A 118 -4.37 10.50 -17.02
CA LYS A 118 -4.77 11.35 -15.87
C LYS A 118 -5.61 10.56 -14.86
N THR A 119 -6.44 9.64 -15.33
CA THR A 119 -7.19 8.71 -14.46
C THR A 119 -6.29 7.71 -13.74
N ARG A 120 -5.08 7.45 -14.26
CA ARG A 120 -4.09 6.62 -13.58
C ARG A 120 -3.33 7.36 -12.50
N VAL A 121 -3.46 8.69 -12.35
CA VAL A 121 -2.88 9.47 -11.24
C VAL A 121 -3.74 9.36 -9.98
N HIS A 122 -4.94 8.78 -10.10
CA HIS A 122 -5.77 8.44 -8.95
C HIS A 122 -5.06 7.46 -8.01
N ARG A 123 -5.63 7.35 -6.82
CA ARG A 123 -5.17 6.56 -5.70
C ARG A 123 -4.59 5.18 -6.09
N THR A 124 -3.30 4.95 -5.80
CA THR A 124 -2.62 3.65 -5.95
C THR A 124 -1.65 3.43 -4.78
N GLY A 125 -1.12 2.22 -4.67
CA GLY A 125 -0.12 1.83 -3.67
C GLY A 125 -0.73 1.11 -2.47
N THR A 126 0.16 0.63 -1.61
CA THR A 126 -0.17 -0.18 -0.44
C THR A 126 -0.98 0.61 0.59
N TRP A 127 -2.18 0.14 0.93
CA TRP A 127 -3.14 0.85 1.82
C TRP A 127 -2.50 1.38 3.11
N GLN A 128 -1.71 0.53 3.79
CA GLN A 128 -1.07 0.89 5.06
C GLN A 128 -0.17 2.12 4.93
N PHE A 129 0.57 2.25 3.84
CA PHE A 129 1.58 3.30 3.65
C PHE A 129 1.04 4.50 2.87
N MET A 130 -0.13 4.38 2.27
CA MET A 130 -0.75 5.47 1.53
C MET A 130 -1.02 6.70 2.42
N SER A 131 -0.84 7.91 1.89
CA SER A 131 -1.03 9.16 2.62
C SER A 131 -2.45 9.33 3.15
N ALA A 132 -2.61 10.12 4.23
CA ALA A 132 -3.93 10.46 4.75
C ALA A 132 -4.76 11.25 3.70
N HIS A 133 -4.11 12.09 2.88
CA HIS A 133 -4.74 12.82 1.79
C HIS A 133 -5.38 11.88 0.75
N LEU A 134 -4.64 10.89 0.26
CA LEU A 134 -5.11 9.92 -0.74
C LEU A 134 -6.20 9.00 -0.18
N THR A 135 -6.04 8.54 1.06
CA THR A 135 -7.03 7.65 1.69
C THR A 135 -8.33 8.38 2.04
N ALA A 136 -8.29 9.66 2.41
CA ALA A 136 -9.48 10.44 2.73
C ALA A 136 -10.28 10.87 1.48
N ASN A 137 -9.61 11.06 0.35
CA ASN A 137 -10.18 11.63 -0.88
C ASN A 137 -10.04 10.68 -2.09
N PRO A 138 -10.56 9.45 -2.03
CA PRO A 138 -10.30 8.41 -3.04
C PRO A 138 -10.78 8.76 -4.45
N GLU A 139 -11.77 9.65 -4.58
CA GLU A 139 -12.36 10.04 -5.87
C GLU A 139 -11.61 11.18 -6.56
N SER A 140 -10.96 12.06 -5.80
CA SER A 140 -10.46 13.35 -6.31
C SER A 140 -8.97 13.57 -6.09
N ALA A 141 -8.35 12.90 -5.10
CA ALA A 141 -6.94 13.08 -4.85
C ALA A 141 -6.08 12.48 -5.97
N CYS A 142 -5.05 13.24 -6.33
CA CYS A 142 -4.02 12.83 -7.26
C CYS A 142 -2.75 12.54 -6.47
N HIS A 143 -2.13 11.39 -6.73
CA HIS A 143 -0.88 11.00 -6.09
C HIS A 143 0.25 11.92 -6.52
N GLY A 144 0.87 12.63 -5.57
CA GLY A 144 1.99 13.53 -5.83
C GLY A 144 3.28 13.19 -5.09
N LEU A 145 4.32 14.01 -5.30
CA LEU A 145 5.63 13.88 -4.64
C LEU A 145 5.51 13.81 -3.12
N VAL A 146 4.66 14.66 -2.53
CA VAL A 146 4.50 14.74 -1.08
C VAL A 146 3.79 13.50 -0.53
N ASP A 147 2.99 12.80 -1.33
CA ASP A 147 2.36 11.54 -0.93
C ASP A 147 3.37 10.40 -0.82
N ASP A 148 4.28 10.25 -1.80
CA ASP A 148 5.40 9.30 -1.71
C ASP A 148 6.29 9.59 -0.49
N ARG A 149 6.53 10.88 -0.21
CA ARG A 149 7.28 11.34 0.96
C ARG A 149 6.56 11.03 2.28
N GLU A 150 5.24 11.18 2.33
CA GLU A 150 4.44 10.82 3.51
C GLU A 150 4.38 9.31 3.71
N SER A 151 4.34 8.53 2.64
CA SER A 151 4.46 7.07 2.70
C SER A 151 5.75 6.62 3.38
N ALA A 152 6.86 7.31 3.18
CA ALA A 152 8.10 7.04 3.92
C ALA A 152 7.95 7.28 5.44
N LEU A 153 7.17 8.27 5.89
CA LEU A 153 6.85 8.41 7.32
C LEU A 153 6.04 7.21 7.82
N HIS A 154 5.02 6.78 7.06
CA HIS A 154 4.20 5.63 7.43
C HIS A 154 5.02 4.34 7.50
N VAL A 155 5.97 4.14 6.58
CA VAL A 155 6.93 3.02 6.64
C VAL A 155 7.78 3.11 7.92
N LEU A 156 8.37 4.28 8.23
CA LEU A 156 9.20 4.45 9.42
C LEU A 156 8.41 4.12 10.70
N LEU A 157 7.17 4.61 10.80
CA LEU A 157 6.28 4.36 11.93
C LEU A 157 5.91 2.88 12.03
N TYR A 158 5.47 2.27 10.94
CA TYR A 158 5.05 0.87 10.91
C TYR A 158 6.20 -0.06 11.31
N MET A 159 7.39 0.16 10.75
CA MET A 159 8.60 -0.60 11.06
C MET A 159 9.04 -0.38 12.51
N GLY A 160 9.01 0.86 12.99
CA GLY A 160 9.30 1.17 14.39
C GLY A 160 8.34 0.46 15.33
N ILE A 161 7.03 0.60 15.12
CA ILE A 161 5.99 0.01 15.99
C ILE A 161 6.11 -1.51 16.04
N ARG A 162 6.38 -2.17 14.91
CA ARG A 162 6.50 -3.63 14.90
C ARG A 162 7.83 -4.12 15.46
N HIS A 163 8.90 -3.34 15.28
CA HIS A 163 10.26 -3.87 15.41
C HIS A 163 11.24 -3.11 16.31
N LEU A 164 10.83 -2.01 16.95
CA LEU A 164 11.64 -1.29 17.94
C LEU A 164 10.96 -1.27 19.31
N ALA A 165 11.76 -1.31 20.37
CA ALA A 165 11.23 -1.20 21.74
C ALA A 165 10.55 0.16 21.97
N HIS A 166 9.31 0.15 22.49
CA HIS A 166 8.55 1.36 22.82
C HIS A 166 7.57 1.15 23.99
N ASN A 167 7.02 2.24 24.51
CA ASN A 167 6.09 2.26 25.66
C ASN A 167 4.73 1.58 25.41
N LYS A 168 4.33 1.35 24.15
CA LYS A 168 3.03 0.78 23.74
C LYS A 168 3.02 -0.73 23.49
N ALA A 169 3.69 -1.52 24.31
CA ALA A 169 4.04 -2.92 23.99
C ALA A 169 3.01 -3.99 24.43
N ASN A 170 1.82 -3.60 24.91
CA ASN A 170 0.77 -4.58 25.25
C ASN A 170 -0.18 -4.84 24.07
N ALA A 171 -0.91 -5.96 24.10
CA ALA A 171 -1.74 -6.39 22.97
C ALA A 171 -2.84 -5.40 22.56
N PHE A 172 -3.41 -4.66 23.51
CA PHE A 172 -4.44 -3.65 23.23
C PHE A 172 -3.81 -2.44 22.53
N GLU A 173 -2.74 -1.88 23.11
CA GLU A 173 -2.05 -0.72 22.54
C GLU A 173 -1.44 -1.02 21.17
N MET A 174 -0.84 -2.20 20.99
CA MET A 174 -0.31 -2.64 19.71
C MET A 174 -1.41 -2.77 18.65
N ARG A 175 -2.59 -3.26 19.02
CA ARG A 175 -3.72 -3.36 18.09
C ARG A 175 -4.19 -1.98 17.66
N ASP A 176 -4.38 -1.06 18.60
CA ASP A 176 -4.84 0.30 18.30
C ASP A 176 -3.83 1.05 17.42
N LEU A 177 -2.52 0.88 17.69
CA LEU A 177 -1.47 1.48 16.86
C LEU A 177 -1.45 0.92 15.44
N LEU A 178 -1.62 -0.40 15.25
CA LEU A 178 -1.61 -1.00 13.91
C LEU A 178 -2.90 -0.70 13.14
N ASN A 179 -4.05 -0.61 13.83
CA ASN A 179 -5.31 -0.21 13.23
C ASN A 179 -5.25 1.20 12.61
N MET A 180 -4.36 2.09 13.08
CA MET A 180 -4.09 3.37 12.42
C MET A 180 -3.75 3.21 10.92
N PHE A 181 -3.08 2.12 10.55
CA PHE A 181 -2.68 1.84 9.18
C PHE A 181 -3.72 1.02 8.42
N ASP A 182 -4.37 0.07 9.10
CA ASP A 182 -5.24 -0.93 8.46
C ASP A 182 -6.72 -0.52 8.38
N ASP A 183 -7.21 0.36 9.26
CA ASP A 183 -8.64 0.69 9.33
C ASP A 183 -9.12 1.60 8.19
N TYR A 184 -10.37 1.37 7.79
CA TYR A 184 -11.08 2.12 6.76
C TYR A 184 -12.56 2.29 7.12
N ILE A 185 -13.20 3.22 6.41
CA ILE A 185 -14.63 3.55 6.50
C ILE A 185 -15.26 3.21 5.15
N GLU A 186 -16.40 2.53 5.18
CA GLU A 186 -17.29 2.35 4.02
C GLU A 186 -18.41 3.38 4.13
N VAL A 187 -18.61 4.16 3.06
CA VAL A 187 -19.64 5.20 3.00
C VAL A 187 -20.73 4.69 2.08
N ASP A 188 -21.98 4.73 2.55
CA ASP A 188 -23.12 4.27 1.75
C ASP A 188 -23.21 5.05 0.43
N GLY A 189 -23.45 4.32 -0.66
CA GLY A 189 -23.43 4.87 -2.02
C GLY A 189 -22.04 5.22 -2.58
N ASN A 190 -20.95 5.04 -1.84
CA ASN A 190 -19.59 5.26 -2.32
C ASN A 190 -18.88 3.91 -2.60
N PRO A 191 -18.41 3.65 -3.84
CA PRO A 191 -17.73 2.39 -4.15
C PRO A 191 -16.33 2.30 -3.53
N TYR A 192 -15.77 3.40 -3.02
CA TYR A 192 -14.42 3.45 -2.46
C TYR A 192 -14.42 3.47 -0.93
N ARG A 193 -13.52 2.68 -0.35
CA ARG A 193 -13.16 2.76 1.07
C ARG A 193 -12.39 4.04 1.36
N LYS A 194 -12.73 4.74 2.45
CA LYS A 194 -12.01 5.94 2.94
C LYS A 194 -11.13 5.62 4.14
N GLY A 195 -10.01 6.31 4.27
CA GLY A 195 -9.15 6.24 5.45
C GLY A 195 -9.86 6.79 6.69
N THR A 196 -9.52 6.25 7.86
CA THR A 196 -9.91 6.88 9.12
C THR A 196 -9.08 8.13 9.39
N MET A 197 -9.51 8.95 10.36
CA MET A 197 -8.75 10.13 10.78
C MET A 197 -7.47 9.79 11.57
N SER A 198 -7.21 8.50 11.83
CA SER A 198 -6.16 8.04 12.73
C SER A 198 -4.76 8.50 12.30
N LYS A 199 -4.41 8.38 11.01
CA LYS A 199 -3.12 8.86 10.48
C LYS A 199 -2.95 10.37 10.69
N LEU A 200 -3.99 11.14 10.39
CA LEU A 200 -3.99 12.60 10.56
C LEU A 200 -3.85 12.98 12.03
N ASN A 201 -4.68 12.41 12.91
CA ASN A 201 -4.67 12.69 14.35
C ASN A 201 -3.33 12.33 14.99
N PHE A 202 -2.70 11.24 14.54
CA PHE A 202 -1.37 10.84 15.00
C PHE A 202 -0.28 11.83 14.58
N MET A 203 -0.30 12.31 13.33
CA MET A 203 0.62 13.34 12.88
C MET A 203 0.38 14.68 13.57
N ALA A 204 -0.88 15.08 13.73
CA ALA A 204 -1.28 16.33 14.40
C ALA A 204 -0.89 16.36 15.88
N SER A 205 -0.92 15.22 16.58
CA SER A 205 -0.41 15.10 17.95
C SER A 205 1.12 15.04 18.05
N GLY A 206 1.82 15.06 16.92
CA GLY A 206 3.28 14.93 16.87
C GLY A 206 3.78 13.59 17.40
N ALA A 207 2.97 12.52 17.34
CA ALA A 207 3.31 11.20 17.89
C ALA A 207 3.70 11.23 19.39
N GLN A 208 3.15 12.17 20.17
CA GLN A 208 3.56 12.39 21.56
C GLN A 208 3.39 11.17 22.47
N ASP A 209 2.39 10.34 22.19
CA ASP A 209 2.03 9.16 23.01
C ASP A 209 2.86 7.91 22.68
N LEU A 210 3.61 7.92 21.58
CA LEU A 210 4.49 6.82 21.15
C LEU A 210 5.95 7.19 21.42
N ILE A 211 6.58 6.46 22.35
CA ILE A 211 7.94 6.73 22.81
C ILE A 211 8.79 5.46 22.64
N PHE A 212 9.69 5.50 21.66
CA PHE A 212 10.71 4.50 21.43
C PHE A 212 11.87 4.65 22.42
N ASN A 213 12.50 3.53 22.79
CA ASN A 213 13.70 3.55 23.63
C ASN A 213 14.88 4.23 22.91
N VAL A 214 14.92 4.14 21.59
CA VAL A 214 15.93 4.80 20.75
C VAL A 214 15.58 6.29 20.57
N LYS A 215 16.11 7.14 21.46
CA LYS A 215 15.77 8.57 21.55
C LYS A 215 15.84 9.36 20.22
N PRO A 216 16.83 9.16 19.33
CA PRO A 216 16.85 9.88 18.06
C PRO A 216 15.67 9.57 17.14
N ILE A 217 15.10 8.35 17.17
CA ILE A 217 13.90 7.98 16.39
C ILE A 217 12.70 8.84 16.79
N ASN A 218 12.46 9.05 18.08
CA ASN A 218 11.37 9.91 18.56
C ASN A 218 11.48 11.34 18.00
N ARG A 219 12.71 11.88 17.95
CA ARG A 219 12.95 13.24 17.44
C ARG A 219 12.83 13.32 15.91
N LEU A 220 13.12 12.24 15.19
CA LEU A 220 12.90 12.13 13.75
C LEU A 220 11.40 12.12 13.46
N ILE A 221 10.66 11.22 14.12
CA ILE A 221 9.20 11.10 13.95
C ILE A 221 8.50 12.41 14.27
N ARG A 222 8.82 13.07 15.40
CA ARG A 222 8.24 14.38 15.73
C ARG A 222 8.49 15.44 14.66
N ALA A 223 9.70 15.48 14.10
CA ALA A 223 10.05 16.43 13.06
C ALA A 223 9.27 16.16 11.76
N LEU A 224 9.12 14.89 11.37
CA LEU A 224 8.34 14.49 10.20
C LEU A 224 6.84 14.73 10.43
N CYS A 225 6.27 14.28 11.54
CA CYS A 225 4.86 14.50 11.88
C CYS A 225 4.51 16.00 11.88
N GLY A 226 5.33 16.85 12.51
CA GLY A 226 5.10 18.30 12.52
C GLY A 226 5.25 18.97 11.16
N SER A 227 5.92 18.33 10.20
CA SER A 227 5.99 18.82 8.81
C SER A 227 4.76 18.37 8.02
N PHE A 228 4.43 17.08 8.05
CA PHE A 228 3.32 16.52 7.28
C PHE A 228 1.95 16.93 7.83
N SER A 229 1.80 17.18 9.14
CA SER A 229 0.55 17.67 9.74
C SER A 229 0.10 18.99 9.11
N THR A 230 1.04 19.81 8.62
CA THR A 230 0.75 21.08 7.96
C THR A 230 -0.08 20.92 6.67
N ARG A 231 -0.03 19.76 6.01
CA ARG A 231 -0.93 19.45 4.88
C ARG A 231 -2.41 19.45 5.28
N TYR A 232 -2.68 19.20 6.55
CA TYR A 232 -4.00 18.90 7.08
C TYR A 232 -4.53 19.94 8.08
N GLU A 233 -3.74 20.96 8.39
CA GLU A 233 -4.21 22.14 9.13
C GLU A 233 -5.40 22.73 8.34
N GLN A 234 -6.55 22.96 8.98
CA GLN A 234 -7.66 23.68 8.33
C GLN A 234 -7.32 25.16 8.32
N ASP A 235 -7.60 25.84 7.20
CA ASP A 235 -7.73 27.28 7.25
C ASP A 235 -8.98 27.55 8.09
N SER A 236 -8.85 28.39 9.11
CA SER A 236 -10.02 28.88 9.84
C SER A 236 -10.80 29.79 8.89
N GLU A 237 -11.60 29.20 8.01
CA GLU A 237 -12.59 29.87 7.16
C GLU A 237 -13.89 30.17 7.93
N ASP A 238 -13.94 29.91 9.25
CA ASP A 238 -15.06 30.27 10.13
C ASP A 238 -14.97 31.73 10.61
N THR A 239 -14.75 32.66 9.69
CA THR A 239 -15.26 34.03 9.81
C THR A 239 -15.91 34.38 8.48
N GLU A 240 -17.04 33.73 8.20
CA GLU A 240 -18.08 34.36 7.39
C GLU A 240 -18.39 35.70 8.07
N ASP A 241 -18.04 36.79 7.40
CA ASP A 241 -18.58 38.14 7.64
C ASP A 241 -18.52 38.68 9.07
N ASP A 242 -17.40 38.53 9.79
CA ASP A 242 -17.11 39.42 10.92
C ASP A 242 -16.49 40.72 10.36
N GLU A 243 -17.36 41.66 9.93
CA GLU A 243 -16.95 43.04 9.58
C GLU A 243 -16.23 43.75 10.75
N ASP A 244 -16.27 43.14 11.94
CA ASP A 244 -15.65 43.61 13.19
C ASP A 244 -14.30 42.90 13.52
N ALA A 245 -13.75 42.05 12.65
CA ALA A 245 -12.44 41.45 12.88
C ALA A 245 -11.35 42.53 12.97
N GLU A 246 -10.79 42.71 14.17
CA GLU A 246 -9.76 43.73 14.41
C GLU A 246 -8.55 43.55 13.45
N ASP A 247 -7.98 44.65 12.94
CA ASP A 247 -6.83 44.65 12.01
C ASP A 247 -5.66 43.73 12.45
N GLN A 248 -5.50 43.53 13.77
CA GLN A 248 -4.48 42.65 14.35
C GLN A 248 -4.77 41.16 14.10
N ASP A 249 -6.04 40.73 14.13
CA ASP A 249 -6.41 39.32 13.96
C ASP A 249 -6.30 38.90 12.49
N LEU A 250 -6.67 39.81 11.56
CA LEU A 250 -6.40 39.67 10.12
C LEU A 250 -4.90 39.59 9.81
N THR A 251 -4.07 40.36 10.54
CA THR A 251 -2.60 40.29 10.39
C THR A 251 -2.05 38.96 10.91
N ILE A 252 -2.58 38.43 12.01
CA ILE A 252 -2.14 37.15 12.58
C ILE A 252 -2.56 35.98 11.68
N SER A 253 -3.78 35.98 11.14
CA SER A 253 -4.28 34.93 10.25
C SER A 253 -3.48 34.86 8.95
N THR A 254 -3.21 36.02 8.33
CA THR A 254 -2.38 36.12 7.12
C THR A 254 -0.94 35.66 7.37
N LEU A 255 -0.34 36.01 8.51
CA LEU A 255 0.98 35.50 8.91
C LEU A 255 0.99 33.97 9.09
N ARG A 256 -0.05 33.40 9.71
CA ARG A 256 -0.18 31.93 9.87
C ARG A 256 -0.32 31.22 8.52
N ALA A 257 -1.14 31.75 7.62
CA ALA A 257 -1.29 31.22 6.27
C ALA A 257 0.03 31.27 5.48
N ALA A 258 0.77 32.39 5.55
CA ALA A 258 2.08 32.51 4.92
C ALA A 258 3.11 31.51 5.50
N GLN A 259 3.10 31.31 6.82
CA GLN A 259 3.96 30.31 7.48
C GLN A 259 3.59 28.87 7.08
N ARG A 260 2.29 28.57 6.98
CA ARG A 260 1.78 27.28 6.48
C ARG A 260 2.25 27.04 5.05
N GLN A 261 2.06 28.00 4.15
CA GLN A 261 2.51 27.89 2.76
C GLN A 261 4.03 27.66 2.65
N SER A 262 4.82 28.40 3.43
CA SER A 262 6.28 28.21 3.49
C SER A 262 6.67 26.79 3.92
N ARG A 263 5.97 26.23 4.93
CA ARG A 263 6.16 24.84 5.36
C ARG A 263 5.76 23.83 4.29
N LEU A 264 4.66 24.05 3.57
CA LEU A 264 4.23 23.19 2.46
C LEU A 264 5.26 23.18 1.31
N GLU A 265 5.80 24.34 0.96
CA GLU A 265 6.83 24.45 -0.07
C GLU A 265 8.17 23.83 0.38
N ASN A 266 8.51 23.93 1.67
CA ASN A 266 9.68 23.23 2.21
C ASN A 266 9.58 21.71 2.02
N MET A 267 8.38 21.13 2.14
CA MET A 267 8.15 19.70 1.90
C MET A 267 8.24 19.29 0.44
N LYS A 268 8.36 20.22 -0.50
CA LYS A 268 8.60 19.95 -1.93
C LYS A 268 10.05 20.13 -2.33
N LYS A 269 10.89 20.71 -1.47
CA LYS A 269 12.32 20.91 -1.77
C LYS A 269 13.01 19.59 -2.07
N PRO A 270 13.87 19.51 -3.10
CA PRO A 270 14.51 18.27 -3.51
C PRO A 270 15.19 17.53 -2.36
N GLU A 271 16.12 18.17 -1.66
CA GLU A 271 16.93 17.44 -0.67
C GLU A 271 16.21 17.14 0.66
N TRP A 272 15.00 17.67 0.86
CA TRP A 272 14.41 17.79 2.19
C TRP A 272 14.30 16.45 2.93
N LEU A 273 13.61 15.47 2.35
CA LEU A 273 13.23 14.28 3.11
C LEU A 273 14.44 13.38 3.40
N TYR A 274 15.23 13.03 2.38
CA TYR A 274 16.36 12.13 2.58
C TYR A 274 17.46 12.77 3.43
N GLU A 275 17.68 14.09 3.35
CA GLU A 275 18.62 14.78 4.26
C GLU A 275 18.13 14.81 5.69
N VAL A 276 16.82 14.91 5.92
CA VAL A 276 16.25 14.72 7.26
C VAL A 276 16.56 13.31 7.75
N PHE A 277 16.33 12.25 6.97
CA PHE A 277 16.71 10.90 7.36
C PHE A 277 18.22 10.78 7.64
N ARG A 278 19.10 11.26 6.76
CA ARG A 278 20.57 11.22 6.93
C ARG A 278 21.04 11.92 8.20
N ARG A 279 20.53 13.12 8.46
CA ARG A 279 20.85 13.91 9.65
C ARG A 279 20.54 13.15 10.94
N TYR A 280 19.47 12.38 10.96
CA TYR A 280 19.08 11.57 12.11
C TYR A 280 19.80 10.22 12.15
N ALA A 281 20.09 9.60 11.00
CA ALA A 281 20.89 8.38 10.89
C ALA A 281 22.26 8.54 11.55
N VAL A 282 22.94 9.66 11.30
CA VAL A 282 24.26 9.95 11.91
C VAL A 282 24.19 10.03 13.44
N ARG A 283 23.04 10.41 14.01
CA ARG A 283 22.82 10.53 15.46
C ARG A 283 22.41 9.21 16.12
N LEU A 284 22.11 8.18 15.34
CA LEU A 284 21.76 6.85 15.85
C LEU A 284 23.03 6.06 16.20
N PRO A 285 23.00 5.32 17.32
CA PRO A 285 24.17 4.57 17.78
C PRO A 285 24.57 3.52 16.76
N MET A 286 25.87 3.30 16.61
CA MET A 286 26.39 2.10 15.98
C MET A 286 26.38 1.00 17.05
N LEU A 287 25.76 -0.14 16.72
CA LEU A 287 25.70 -1.28 17.60
C LEU A 287 26.97 -2.12 17.51
N SER A 288 27.35 -2.74 18.63
CA SER A 288 28.45 -3.70 18.65
C SER A 288 28.05 -4.98 17.89
N PRO A 289 29.01 -5.78 17.40
CA PRO A 289 28.68 -7.06 16.77
C PRO A 289 27.82 -7.95 17.69
N GLY A 290 26.62 -8.31 17.22
CA GLY A 290 25.67 -9.16 17.95
C GLY A 290 24.60 -8.39 18.74
N GLU A 291 24.74 -7.08 18.94
CA GLU A 291 23.68 -6.24 19.48
C GLU A 291 22.64 -5.91 18.40
N LEU A 292 21.37 -5.87 18.79
CA LEU A 292 20.24 -5.56 17.92
C LEU A 292 19.28 -4.62 18.64
N ASP A 293 18.75 -3.61 17.94
CA ASP A 293 17.58 -2.86 18.39
C ASP A 293 16.27 -3.60 18.07
N TYR A 294 16.35 -4.61 17.19
CA TYR A 294 15.22 -5.37 16.70
C TYR A 294 14.51 -6.13 17.84
N ILE A 295 13.20 -5.93 17.93
CA ILE A 295 12.26 -6.73 18.73
C ILE A 295 11.15 -7.19 17.80
N ASP A 296 10.42 -8.24 18.16
CA ASP A 296 9.17 -8.57 17.48
C ASP A 296 8.00 -8.26 18.42
N ASN A 297 7.49 -7.03 18.32
CA ASN A 297 6.36 -6.56 19.13
C ASN A 297 5.05 -7.23 18.70
N THR A 298 4.99 -7.89 17.54
CA THR A 298 3.75 -8.51 17.07
C THR A 298 3.40 -9.79 17.84
N LYS A 299 4.36 -10.39 18.55
CA LYS A 299 4.16 -11.59 19.37
C LYS A 299 3.11 -11.45 20.47
N VAL A 300 2.81 -10.23 20.92
CA VAL A 300 1.75 -10.01 21.92
C VAL A 300 0.35 -10.11 21.31
N LEU A 301 0.23 -10.06 19.99
CA LEU A 301 -1.02 -10.17 19.27
C LEU A 301 -1.35 -11.64 19.02
N LYS A 302 -2.54 -12.08 19.45
CA LYS A 302 -3.05 -13.38 19.01
C LYS A 302 -3.53 -13.28 17.55
N PRO A 303 -3.32 -14.33 16.73
CA PRO A 303 -3.90 -14.37 15.40
C PRO A 303 -5.42 -14.28 15.49
N ASN A 304 -5.98 -13.30 14.80
CA ASN A 304 -7.40 -13.01 14.88
C ASN A 304 -8.17 -13.94 13.92
N ARG A 305 -9.00 -14.84 14.47
CA ARG A 305 -9.67 -15.91 13.68
C ARG A 305 -10.73 -15.39 12.67
N LYS A 306 -11.12 -14.12 12.75
CA LYS A 306 -12.20 -13.52 11.93
C LYS A 306 -11.75 -12.38 11.00
N ARG A 307 -10.58 -11.81 11.25
CA ARG A 307 -9.87 -10.92 10.34
C ARG A 307 -8.46 -11.46 10.37
N PRO A 308 -7.92 -12.05 9.29
CA PRO A 308 -6.50 -12.26 9.25
C PRO A 308 -5.85 -10.93 9.65
N LEU A 309 -5.00 -10.92 10.68
CA LEU A 309 -3.86 -10.02 10.57
C LEU A 309 -3.28 -10.43 9.23
N VAL A 310 -3.19 -9.50 8.29
CA VAL A 310 -2.61 -9.79 6.98
C VAL A 310 -1.22 -10.38 7.27
N ASP A 311 -1.14 -11.70 7.23
CA ASP A 311 0.05 -12.49 7.54
C ASP A 311 0.99 -12.16 6.40
N ASP A 312 2.05 -11.38 6.64
CA ASP A 312 3.22 -11.22 5.76
C ASP A 312 2.98 -10.93 4.26
N LEU A 313 1.76 -10.62 3.81
CA LEU A 313 1.37 -10.36 2.41
C LEU A 313 1.83 -8.98 1.90
N CYS A 314 2.99 -8.49 2.35
CA CYS A 314 3.78 -7.60 1.49
C CYS A 314 4.33 -8.36 0.26
N ASP A 315 4.16 -9.69 0.19
CA ASP A 315 4.56 -10.53 -0.96
C ASP A 315 3.51 -10.62 -2.09
N ASP A 316 2.32 -10.04 -1.93
CA ASP A 316 1.29 -10.06 -2.98
C ASP A 316 0.53 -8.72 -3.04
N ALA A 317 1.14 -7.73 -3.69
CA ALA A 317 0.43 -6.54 -4.18
C ALA A 317 -0.59 -6.97 -5.24
N ASP A 318 -1.85 -7.15 -4.85
CA ASP A 318 -2.99 -7.07 -5.79
C ASP A 318 -4.24 -6.52 -5.09
N ASP A 319 -4.35 -5.19 -5.08
CA ASP A 319 -5.63 -4.49 -4.87
C ASP A 319 -5.95 -3.65 -6.12
N SER A 320 -5.74 -4.23 -7.30
CA SER A 320 -6.05 -3.61 -8.60
C SER A 320 -7.39 -4.04 -9.21
N LYS A 321 -8.12 -4.95 -8.58
CA LYS A 321 -9.44 -5.40 -9.05
C LYS A 321 -10.56 -4.76 -8.26
N LEU A 322 -10.93 -3.56 -8.66
CA LEU A 322 -12.31 -3.07 -8.64
C LEU A 322 -12.28 -1.72 -9.37
N ILE A 323 -12.60 -1.75 -10.67
CA ILE A 323 -13.28 -0.72 -11.50
C ILE A 323 -13.10 -1.15 -12.96
N SER A 324 -14.03 -1.94 -13.48
CA SER A 324 -14.57 -1.77 -14.84
C SER A 324 -15.75 -2.72 -15.03
N THR A 325 -16.96 -2.23 -14.79
CA THR A 325 -18.14 -2.76 -15.48
C THR A 325 -18.91 -1.57 -16.03
N HIS A 326 -18.52 -1.15 -17.23
CA HIS A 326 -19.47 -0.58 -18.16
C HIS A 326 -20.22 -1.76 -18.76
N ASP A 327 -21.52 -1.86 -18.49
CA ASP A 327 -22.43 -2.57 -19.38
C ASP A 327 -23.73 -1.78 -19.49
N GLY A 328 -24.00 -1.33 -20.71
CA GLY A 328 -25.28 -0.80 -21.13
C GLY A 328 -26.13 -1.90 -21.74
N ILE A 329 -27.41 -1.89 -21.33
CA ILE A 329 -28.60 -2.21 -22.13
C ILE A 329 -28.75 -3.64 -22.67
N ALA A 330 -29.61 -4.42 -22.00
CA ALA A 330 -30.69 -5.23 -22.60
C ALA A 330 -31.61 -5.68 -21.44
N GLY A 331 -32.86 -5.24 -21.34
CA GLY A 331 -33.95 -5.73 -22.19
C GLY A 331 -34.61 -6.94 -21.52
N SER A 332 -35.38 -6.71 -20.45
CA SER A 332 -36.17 -7.75 -19.78
C SER A 332 -37.34 -8.18 -20.67
N ILE A 333 -37.40 -9.46 -21.03
CA ILE A 333 -38.60 -10.10 -21.56
C ILE A 333 -38.85 -11.32 -20.68
N ASP A 334 -39.92 -11.22 -19.91
CA ASP A 334 -40.45 -12.22 -19.01
C ASP A 334 -41.34 -13.20 -19.80
N ALA A 335 -41.10 -14.51 -19.68
CA ALA A 335 -42.02 -15.56 -20.09
C ALA A 335 -41.64 -16.88 -19.41
N GLY A 336 -42.26 -17.13 -18.26
CA GLY A 336 -42.23 -18.43 -17.60
C GLY A 336 -42.95 -19.51 -18.42
N ILE A 337 -42.33 -20.69 -18.50
CA ILE A 337 -43.02 -21.94 -18.82
C ILE A 337 -42.54 -22.99 -17.81
N ASP A 338 -43.48 -23.39 -16.97
CA ASP A 338 -43.39 -24.46 -15.97
C ASP A 338 -43.97 -25.74 -16.58
N LEU A 339 -43.20 -26.83 -16.64
CA LEU A 339 -43.67 -28.16 -17.04
C LEU A 339 -43.01 -29.27 -16.21
N ALA A 340 -43.74 -29.65 -15.15
CA ALA A 340 -43.99 -30.96 -14.55
C ALA A 340 -42.97 -32.14 -14.63
N PRO A 341 -42.84 -32.95 -13.55
CA PRO A 341 -41.85 -34.03 -13.41
C PRO A 341 -42.26 -35.37 -14.08
N PRO A 342 -41.30 -36.26 -14.40
CA PRO A 342 -41.58 -37.53 -15.05
C PRO A 342 -42.01 -38.64 -14.07
N VAL A 343 -42.91 -39.49 -14.59
CA VAL A 343 -43.61 -40.62 -13.98
C VAL A 343 -42.74 -41.90 -13.97
N GLU A 344 -42.82 -42.68 -12.90
CA GLU A 344 -42.18 -43.99 -12.72
C GLU A 344 -42.92 -45.17 -13.40
N THR A 345 -42.15 -46.24 -13.67
CA THR A 345 -42.43 -47.72 -13.62
C THR A 345 -42.03 -48.46 -14.91
N PRO A 346 -41.82 -49.82 -14.91
CA PRO A 346 -41.38 -50.78 -13.88
C PRO A 346 -40.23 -51.73 -14.40
N PRO A 347 -39.75 -52.74 -13.62
CA PRO A 347 -38.49 -53.43 -13.89
C PRO A 347 -38.62 -54.65 -14.82
N ARG A 348 -37.57 -54.98 -15.58
CA ARG A 348 -37.46 -56.24 -16.34
C ARG A 348 -36.24 -57.07 -15.96
N LYS A 349 -36.53 -58.38 -15.90
CA LYS A 349 -35.77 -59.49 -15.33
C LYS A 349 -34.52 -59.89 -16.12
N LYS A 350 -33.57 -60.48 -15.39
CA LYS A 350 -32.40 -61.24 -15.87
C LYS A 350 -32.81 -62.42 -16.77
N GLN A 351 -32.05 -62.66 -17.84
CA GLN A 351 -31.81 -64.01 -18.40
C GLN A 351 -30.33 -64.15 -18.81
N ARG A 352 -29.74 -65.28 -18.41
CA ARG A 352 -28.39 -65.78 -18.71
C ARG A 352 -28.42 -66.67 -19.97
N THR A 353 -27.21 -67.00 -20.44
CA THR A 353 -26.80 -68.09 -21.37
C THR A 353 -26.85 -67.72 -22.85
N GLY A 354 -25.88 -68.00 -23.72
CA GLY A 354 -24.60 -68.73 -23.63
C GLY A 354 -24.33 -69.44 -24.98
N LYS A 355 -23.06 -69.43 -25.47
CA LYS A 355 -22.48 -70.23 -26.60
C LYS A 355 -23.20 -70.09 -27.97
N LYS A 356 -22.52 -69.82 -29.08
CA LYS A 356 -21.34 -70.46 -29.65
C LYS A 356 -20.73 -69.53 -30.69
#